data_AF-A0A6C0QCG4-F1
#
_entry.id   AF-A0A6C0QCG4-F1
#
_cell.length_a   1.000
_cell.length_b   1.000
_cell.length_c   1.000
_cell.angle_alpha   90.00
_cell.angle_beta   90.00
_cell.angle_gamma   90.00
#
_symmetry.space_group_name_H-M   'P 1'
#
loop_
_entity.id
_entity.type
_entity.pdbx_description
1 polymer ?
#
loop_
_entity_poly.entity_id
_entity_poly.type
_entity_poly.pdbx_seq_one_letter_code
_entity_poly.pdbx_strand_id
1 'polypeptide(L)'
;MTEQARRNTEIVLTAMRQLFKEKDVTARDRYWADPYVQRSPQMPSGLDTLRAAVPGLAGFSWEPQRIAAQGDLVFTRRPSPAGDPVRRFLMLPARG
;
A
#
# COMPACT_ATOMS: atom_id res chain seq x y z
N MET A 1 11.20 -17.47 -3.36
CA MET A 1 10.72 -16.45 -2.41
C MET A 1 10.76 -17.06 -1.02
N THR A 2 11.22 -16.34 0.01
CA THR A 2 11.24 -16.86 1.39
C THR A 2 9.81 -16.92 1.96
N GLU A 3 9.60 -17.70 3.02
CA GLU A 3 8.29 -17.79 3.69
C GLU A 3 7.84 -16.43 4.23
N GLN A 4 8.78 -15.64 4.78
CA GLN A 4 8.53 -14.27 5.22
C GLN A 4 8.08 -13.37 4.07
N ALA A 5 8.75 -13.42 2.92
CA ALA A 5 8.37 -12.62 1.75
C ALA A 5 6.98 -13.01 1.22
N ARG A 6 6.60 -14.30 1.33
CA ARG A 6 5.25 -14.78 0.98
C ARG A 6 4.20 -14.19 1.93
N ARG A 7 4.40 -14.32 3.24
CA ARG A 7 3.47 -13.77 4.25
C ARG A 7 3.31 -12.26 4.14
N ASN A 8 4.43 -11.54 3.98
CA ASN A 8 4.39 -10.09 3.81
C ASN A 8 3.62 -9.71 2.54
N THR A 9 3.79 -10.48 1.45
CA THR A 9 3.03 -10.26 0.22
C THR A 9 1.53 -10.38 0.49
N GLU A 10 1.07 -11.44 1.17
CA GLU A 10 -0.34 -11.64 1.50
C GLU A 10 -0.92 -10.50 2.35
N ILE A 11 -0.16 -10.02 3.33
CA ILE A 11 -0.53 -8.88 4.18
C ILE A 11 -0.69 -7.62 3.33
N VAL A 12 0.28 -7.30 2.47
CA VAL A 12 0.22 -6.12 1.60
C VAL A 12 -0.95 -6.18 0.64
N LEU A 13 -1.17 -7.32 -0.03
CA LEU A 13 -2.30 -7.48 -0.96
C LEU A 13 -3.64 -7.32 -0.25
N THR A 14 -3.77 -7.89 0.96
CA THR A 14 -5.00 -7.79 1.76
C THR A 14 -5.24 -6.36 2.22
N ALA A 15 -4.23 -5.70 2.79
CA ALA A 15 -4.32 -4.32 3.26
C ALA A 15 -4.74 -3.35 2.13
N MET A 16 -4.10 -3.49 0.97
CA MET A 16 -4.37 -2.66 -0.18
C MET A 16 -5.74 -2.90 -0.79
N ARG A 17 -6.16 -4.16 -0.90
CA ARG A 17 -7.51 -4.52 -1.35
C ARG A 17 -8.56 -3.95 -0.41
N GLN A 18 -8.46 -4.21 0.89
CA GLN A 18 -9.46 -3.76 1.86
C GLN A 18 -9.57 -2.23 1.87
N LEU A 19 -8.45 -1.52 1.96
CA LEU A 19 -8.48 -0.06 2.04
C LEU A 19 -8.94 0.59 0.72
N PHE A 20 -8.36 0.19 -0.41
CA PHE A 20 -8.51 0.96 -1.65
C PHE A 20 -9.53 0.40 -2.64
N LYS A 21 -9.82 -0.91 -2.59
CA LYS A 21 -10.84 -1.56 -3.43
C LYS A 21 -12.16 -1.72 -2.68
N GLU A 22 -12.13 -2.27 -1.47
CA GLU A 22 -13.33 -2.54 -0.66
C GLU A 22 -13.78 -1.33 0.18
N LYS A 23 -12.96 -0.27 0.23
CA LYS A 23 -13.24 0.98 0.97
C LYS A 23 -13.38 0.81 2.48
N ASP A 24 -12.79 -0.25 3.02
CA ASP A 24 -12.72 -0.49 4.45
C ASP A 24 -11.65 0.40 5.08
N VAL A 25 -12.07 1.57 5.57
CA VAL A 25 -11.19 2.55 6.22
C VAL A 25 -10.55 2.01 7.51
N THR A 26 -11.09 0.94 8.11
CA THR A 26 -10.52 0.29 9.31
C THR A 26 -9.30 -0.55 8.97
N ALA A 27 -9.09 -0.92 7.70
CA ALA A 27 -7.90 -1.65 7.25
C ALA A 27 -6.62 -0.87 7.56
N ARG A 28 -6.68 0.47 7.53
CA ARG A 28 -5.55 1.32 7.94
C ARG A 28 -5.04 0.95 9.32
N ASP A 29 -5.94 0.82 10.29
CA ASP A 29 -5.61 0.62 11.70
C ASP A 29 -5.14 -0.82 12.00
N ARG A 30 -5.45 -1.77 11.10
CA ARG A 30 -4.99 -3.16 11.19
C ARG A 30 -3.61 -3.38 10.56
N TYR A 31 -3.31 -2.71 9.45
CA TYR A 31 -2.16 -3.08 8.61
C TYR A 31 -1.05 -2.04 8.52
N TRP A 32 -1.30 -0.77 8.82
CA TRP A 32 -0.26 0.24 8.80
C TRP A 32 0.35 0.43 10.19
N ALA A 33 1.68 0.31 10.26
CA ALA A 33 2.42 0.62 11.47
C ALA A 33 2.41 2.13 11.75
N ASP A 34 2.43 2.48 13.03
CA ASP A 34 2.67 3.83 13.52
C ASP A 34 4.07 3.87 14.17
N PRO A 35 5.03 4.70 13.70
CA PRO A 35 4.90 5.68 12.61
C PRO A 35 4.96 5.06 11.21
N TYR A 36 4.05 5.50 10.33
CA TYR A 36 4.09 5.16 8.91
C TYR A 36 5.00 6.15 8.16
N VAL A 37 6.07 5.68 7.53
CA VAL A 37 6.96 6.53 6.73
C VAL A 37 6.56 6.51 5.26
N GLN A 38 5.99 7.61 4.78
CA GLN A 38 5.65 7.82 3.37
C GLN A 38 6.89 8.36 2.63
N ARG A 39 7.32 7.66 1.57
CA ARG A 39 8.52 8.06 0.81
C ARG A 39 8.25 9.06 -0.33
N SER A 40 7.00 9.45 -0.53
CA SER A 40 6.64 10.47 -1.53
C SER A 40 6.93 11.87 -0.96
N PRO A 41 7.78 12.70 -1.60
CA PRO A 41 8.09 14.05 -1.11
C PRO A 41 6.87 14.98 -0.98
N GLN A 42 5.78 14.67 -1.70
CA GLN A 42 4.57 15.49 -1.78
C GLN A 42 3.54 15.12 -0.70
N MET A 43 3.78 14.08 0.10
CA MET A 43 2.85 13.61 1.11
C MET A 43 3.57 13.45 2.45
N PRO A 44 3.04 14.03 3.54
CA PRO A 44 3.59 13.78 4.87
C PRO A 44 3.57 12.29 5.22
N SER A 45 4.47 11.91 6.11
CA SER A 45 4.43 10.61 6.78
C SER A 45 3.34 10.60 7.86
N GLY A 46 2.94 9.41 8.29
CA GLY A 46 2.01 9.20 9.39
C GLY A 46 0.65 8.69 8.95
N LEU A 47 -0.07 8.08 9.90
CA LEU A 47 -1.42 7.56 9.66
C LEU A 47 -2.42 8.69 9.38
N ASP A 48 -2.22 9.88 9.95
CA ASP A 48 -3.06 11.07 9.75
C ASP A 48 -3.17 11.45 8.28
N THR A 49 -2.06 11.36 7.53
CA THR A 49 -2.07 11.59 6.08
C THR A 49 -2.97 10.59 5.36
N LEU A 50 -2.96 9.31 5.75
CA LEU A 50 -3.85 8.32 5.16
C LEU A 50 -5.32 8.56 5.56
N ARG A 51 -5.61 8.98 6.81
CA ARG A 51 -6.99 9.30 7.22
C ARG A 51 -7.55 10.47 6.42
N ALA A 52 -6.75 11.49 6.17
CA ALA A 52 -7.16 12.66 5.41
C ALA A 52 -7.29 12.36 3.90
N ALA A 53 -6.39 11.54 3.34
CA ALA A 53 -6.32 11.32 1.89
C ALA A 53 -7.37 10.31 1.37
N VAL A 54 -7.58 9.19 2.09
CA VAL A 54 -8.42 8.08 1.60
C VAL A 54 -9.85 8.50 1.23
N PRO A 55 -10.55 9.34 2.02
CA PRO A 55 -11.90 9.80 1.68
C PRO A 55 -11.99 10.59 0.36
N GLY A 56 -10.91 11.28 -0.03
CA GLY A 56 -10.84 12.09 -1.25
C GLY A 56 -10.58 11.29 -2.54
N LEU A 57 -10.33 9.98 -2.44
CA LEU A 57 -9.99 9.12 -3.58
C LEU A 57 -11.23 8.63 -4.35
N ALA A 58 -12.08 9.54 -4.78
CA ALA A 58 -13.25 9.24 -5.61
C ALA A 58 -12.81 8.59 -6.94
N GLY A 59 -13.47 7.48 -7.32
CA GLY A 59 -13.14 6.73 -8.55
C GLY A 59 -11.82 5.94 -8.51
N PHE A 60 -11.01 6.07 -7.45
CA PHE A 60 -9.81 5.26 -7.29
C PHE A 60 -10.20 3.83 -6.93
N SER A 61 -9.64 2.85 -7.62
CA SER A 61 -9.65 1.44 -7.21
C SER A 61 -8.25 0.89 -7.39
N TRP A 62 -7.83 -0.06 -6.55
CA TRP A 62 -6.49 -0.65 -6.59
C TRP A 62 -6.52 -2.11 -7.04
N GLU A 63 -5.71 -2.44 -8.05
CA GLU A 63 -5.49 -3.80 -8.57
C GLU A 63 -4.03 -3.95 -9.07
N PRO A 64 -3.19 -4.76 -8.43
CA PRO A 64 -1.79 -4.91 -8.79
C PRO A 64 -1.63 -5.72 -10.08
N GLN A 65 -0.76 -5.26 -10.99
CA GLN A 65 -0.41 -6.03 -12.19
C GLN A 65 0.85 -6.86 -12.00
N ARG A 66 1.80 -6.37 -11.21
CA ARG A 66 3.03 -7.09 -10.87
C ARG A 66 3.35 -6.95 -9.39
N ILE A 67 3.86 -8.03 -8.83
CA ILE A 67 4.26 -8.14 -7.43
C ILE A 67 5.66 -8.74 -7.40
N ALA A 68 6.54 -8.18 -6.58
CA ALA A 68 7.85 -8.74 -6.28
C ALA A 68 8.12 -8.58 -4.78
N ALA A 69 8.84 -9.53 -4.17
CA ALA A 69 9.17 -9.47 -2.76
C ALA A 69 10.56 -10.02 -2.48
N GLN A 70 11.26 -9.41 -1.52
CA GLN A 70 12.58 -9.79 -1.08
C GLN A 70 12.73 -9.48 0.40
N GLY A 71 13.00 -10.51 1.22
CA GLY A 71 13.06 -10.36 2.67
C GLY A 71 11.73 -9.86 3.23
N ASP A 72 11.75 -8.71 3.89
CA ASP A 72 10.58 -8.04 4.44
C ASP A 72 9.88 -7.10 3.45
N LEU A 73 10.49 -6.82 2.29
CA LEU A 73 10.02 -5.86 1.31
C LEU A 73 9.04 -6.49 0.31
N VAL A 74 7.96 -5.76 0.02
CA VAL A 74 6.99 -6.07 -1.03
C VAL A 74 6.83 -4.87 -1.95
N PHE A 75 6.86 -5.11 -3.26
CA PHE A 75 6.71 -4.12 -4.30
C PHE A 75 5.50 -4.46 -5.16
N THR A 76 4.57 -3.52 -5.30
CA THR A 76 3.42 -3.66 -6.20
C THR A 76 3.49 -2.61 -7.30
N ARG A 77 3.28 -3.02 -8.55
CA ARG A 77 3.12 -2.11 -9.68
C ARG A 77 1.70 -2.17 -10.20
N ARG A 78 1.11 -0.99 -10.42
CA ARG A 78 -0.10 -0.82 -11.22
C ARG A 78 0.22 -0.04 -12.49
N PRO A 79 -0.37 -0.38 -13.64
CA PRO A 79 -0.30 0.47 -14.81
C PRO A 79 -1.06 1.77 -14.53
N SER A 80 -0.44 2.92 -14.84
CA SER A 80 -1.13 4.21 -14.86
C SER A 80 -1.82 4.36 -16.21
N PRO A 81 -3.11 4.76 -16.27
CA PRO A 81 -3.77 5.05 -17.54
C PRO A 81 -3.13 6.23 -18.30
N ALA A 82 -2.40 7.11 -17.61
CA ALA A 82 -1.83 8.34 -18.17
C ALA A 82 -0.38 8.20 -18.67
N GLY A 83 0.20 6.99 -18.70
CA GLY A 83 1.62 6.81 -19.05
C GLY A 83 2.61 7.39 -18.02
N ASP A 84 2.10 7.95 -16.91
CA ASP A 84 2.89 8.62 -15.89
C ASP A 84 3.75 7.61 -15.11
N PRO A 85 5.09 7.75 -15.10
CA PRO A 85 6.02 6.78 -14.52
C PRO A 85 6.07 6.79 -13.00
N VAL A 86 5.09 7.36 -12.29
CA VAL A 86 5.07 7.38 -10.82
C VAL A 86 5.01 5.95 -10.29
N ARG A 87 6.21 5.40 -10.07
CA ARG A 87 6.53 4.16 -9.40
C ARG A 87 6.14 4.32 -7.93
N ARG A 88 4.85 4.24 -7.63
CA ARG A 88 4.38 4.15 -6.24
C ARG A 88 4.66 2.74 -5.74
N PHE A 89 5.89 2.53 -5.29
CA PHE A 89 6.23 1.42 -4.43
C PHE A 89 5.65 1.72 -3.05
N LEU A 90 4.56 1.07 -2.71
CA LEU A 90 4.11 1.06 -1.33
C LEU A 90 4.95 0.00 -0.60
N MET A 91 5.91 0.47 0.19
CA MET A 91 6.68 -0.35 1.11
C MET A 91 5.90 -0.39 2.42
N LEU A 92 5.25 -1.51 2.73
CA LEU A 92 4.65 -1.72 4.04
C LEU A 92 5.59 -2.61 4.84
N PRO A 93 6.08 -2.17 6.02
CA PRO A 93 6.52 -3.14 7.01
C PRO A 93 5.26 -3.88 7.46
N ALA A 94 5.05 -5.08 6.93
CA ALA A 94 4.00 -5.95 7.42
C ALA A 94 4.28 -6.22 8.91
N ARG A 95 3.34 -5.88 9.79
CA ARG A 95 3.39 -6.43 11.16
C ARG A 95 3.28 -7.95 11.01
N GLY A 96 4.24 -8.64 11.64
CA GLY A 96 4.49 -10.08 11.49
C GLY A 96 3.33 -10.97 11.84
#